data_AF-A0A7X5FEB9-F1
#
_entry.id   AF-A0A7X5FEB9-F1
#
_cell.length_a   1.000
_cell.length_b   1.000
_cell.length_c   1.000
_cell.angle_alpha   90.00
_cell.angle_beta   90.00
_cell.angle_gamma   90.00
#
_symmetry.space_group_name_H-M   'P 1'
#
loop_
_entity.id
_entity.type
_entity.pdbx_description
1 polymer ?
#
loop_
_entity_poly.entity_id
_entity_poly.type
_entity_poly.pdbx_seq_one_letter_code
_entity_poly.pdbx_strand_id
1 'polypeptide(L)' 'MNRKQIGGDHYMVLGVQPWKAMESWMSYEEFTGYLRGNVIKYLARKKGSRADGIQDLEKAEHYLSKLIEVLNKEATKEGE' A
#
# COMPACT_ATOMS: atom_id res chain seq x y z
N MET A 1 24.66 -3.31 24.70
CA MET A 1 23.44 -3.93 24.16
C MET A 1 22.47 -2.82 23.75
N ASN A 2 22.38 -2.52 22.45
CA ASN A 2 21.42 -1.51 21.95
C ASN A 2 20.09 -2.20 21.66
N ARG A 3 19.09 -1.96 22.52
CA ARG A 3 17.73 -2.50 22.37
C ARG A 3 17.06 -1.84 21.16
N LYS A 4 16.94 -2.60 20.07
CA LYS A 4 16.18 -2.24 18.87
C LYS A 4 14.70 -2.47 19.13
N GLN A 5 13.90 -1.42 19.18
CA GLN A 5 12.45 -1.52 19.19
C GLN A 5 11.95 -1.64 17.73
N ILE A 6 11.10 -2.64 17.45
CA ILE A 6 10.42 -2.78 16.15
C ILE A 6 8.92 -2.98 16.41
N GLY A 7 8.12 -1.97 16.00
CA GLY A 7 6.71 -2.06 15.63
C GLY A 7 5.71 -2.38 16.74
N GLY A 8 5.09 -1.35 17.32
CA GLY A 8 3.84 -1.43 18.09
C GLY A 8 2.61 -1.00 17.27
N ASP A 9 1.44 -1.08 17.89
CA ASP A 9 0.12 -0.87 17.27
C ASP A 9 -0.15 0.62 16.97
N HIS A 10 0.17 1.11 15.76
CA HIS A 10 0.13 2.57 15.54
C HIS A 10 -0.30 3.09 14.17
N TYR A 11 -1.36 2.55 13.54
CA TYR A 11 -1.96 3.21 12.35
C TYR A 11 -3.50 3.11 12.22
N MET A 12 -4.23 2.70 13.25
CA MET A 12 -5.71 2.81 13.24
C MET A 12 -6.23 4.15 13.80
N VAL A 13 -5.37 4.93 14.46
CA VAL A 13 -5.74 6.19 15.15
C VAL A 13 -5.40 7.44 14.34
N LEU A 14 -4.48 7.34 13.39
CA LEU A 14 -4.14 8.43 12.48
C LEU A 14 -5.02 8.27 11.25
N GLY A 15 -5.95 9.19 10.99
CA GLY A 15 -6.87 9.20 9.84
C GLY A 15 -6.18 9.33 8.47
N VAL A 16 -4.93 8.92 8.36
CA VAL A 16 -4.06 9.03 7.20
C VAL A 16 -3.44 7.66 6.93
N GLN A 17 -3.67 7.13 5.73
CA GLN A 17 -3.08 5.87 5.30
C GLN A 17 -1.55 5.99 5.17
N PRO A 18 -0.77 4.97 5.56
CA PRO A 18 0.70 5.02 5.51
C PRO A 18 1.28 5.37 4.14
N TRP A 19 0.58 5.02 3.05
CA TRP A 19 1.01 5.37 1.70
C TRP A 19 1.00 6.87 1.41
N LYS A 20 0.34 7.71 2.21
CA LYS A 20 0.35 9.17 2.03
C LYS A 20 1.70 9.77 2.33
N ALA A 21 2.43 9.20 3.30
CA ALA A 21 3.83 9.57 3.54
C ALA A 21 4.68 9.14 2.34
N MET A 22 4.48 7.90 1.85
CA MET A 22 5.20 7.36 0.70
C MET A 22 4.99 8.21 -0.56
N GLU A 23 3.75 8.64 -0.83
CA GLU A 23 3.38 9.53 -1.95
C GLU A 23 4.15 10.86 -1.90
N SER A 24 4.47 11.37 -0.70
CA SER A 24 5.26 12.61 -0.53
C SER A 24 6.77 12.40 -0.60
N TRP A 25 7.25 11.17 -0.37
CA TRP A 25 8.68 10.86 -0.29
C TRP A 25 9.25 10.28 -1.58
N MET A 26 8.39 9.72 -2.42
CA MET A 26 8.77 8.97 -3.61
C MET A 26 8.44 9.78 -4.87
N SER A 27 9.22 9.56 -5.93
CA SER A 27 8.79 9.94 -7.28
C SER A 27 7.51 9.20 -7.65
N TYR A 28 6.83 9.68 -8.70
CA TYR A 28 5.63 9.02 -9.22
C TYR A 28 5.85 7.55 -9.59
N GLU A 29 6.98 7.24 -10.25
CA GLU A 29 7.36 5.88 -10.63
C GLU A 29 7.60 5.00 -9.39
N GLU A 30 8.37 5.50 -8.42
CA GLU A 30 8.63 4.78 -7.17
C GLU A 30 7.34 4.53 -6.37
N PHE A 31 6.44 5.52 -6.31
CA PHE A 31 5.19 5.41 -5.58
C PHE A 31 4.23 4.41 -6.24
N THR A 32 4.04 4.49 -7.55
CA THR A 32 3.23 3.50 -8.30
C THR A 32 3.84 2.10 -8.23
N GLY A 33 5.17 2.00 -8.27
CA GLY A 33 5.92 0.76 -8.02
C GLY A 33 5.69 0.20 -6.61
N TYR A 34 5.72 1.05 -5.58
CA TYR A 34 5.41 0.68 -4.19
C TYR A 34 3.98 0.13 -4.04
N LEU A 35 2.99 0.81 -4.64
CA LEU A 35 1.60 0.34 -4.62
C LEU A 35 1.47 -1.02 -5.32
N ARG A 36 2.01 -1.16 -6.53
CA ARG A 36 2.01 -2.43 -7.29
C ARG A 36 2.71 -3.56 -6.52
N GLY A 37 3.86 -3.29 -5.92
CA GLY A 37 4.59 -4.25 -5.10
C GLY A 37 3.79 -4.74 -3.89
N ASN A 38 3.01 -3.85 -3.25
CA ASN A 38 2.12 -4.24 -2.16
C ASN A 38 0.98 -5.16 -2.62
N VAL A 39 0.38 -4.90 -3.78
CA VAL A 39 -0.63 -5.79 -4.38
C VAL A 39 -0.04 -7.20 -4.57
N ILE A 40 1.12 -7.30 -5.24
CA ILE A 40 1.80 -8.58 -5.48
C ILE A 40 2.14 -9.28 -4.17
N LYS A 41 2.69 -8.55 -3.19
CA LYS A 41 3.03 -9.06 -1.87
C LYS A 41 1.84 -9.73 -1.18
N TYR A 42 0.67 -9.10 -1.19
CA TYR A 42 -0.51 -9.62 -0.52
C TYR A 42 -1.14 -10.81 -1.26
N LEU A 43 -1.12 -10.79 -2.59
CA LEU A 43 -1.54 -11.92 -3.42
C LEU A 43 -0.61 -13.15 -3.25
N ALA A 44 0.71 -12.94 -3.14
CA ALA A 44 1.68 -14.01 -3.06
C ALA A 44 1.88 -14.59 -1.64
N ARG A 45 1.39 -13.92 -0.59
CA ARG A 45 1.62 -14.36 0.79
C ARG A 45 0.90 -15.69 1.07
N LYS A 46 1.65 -16.69 1.52
CA LYS A 46 1.11 -17.99 1.97
C LYS A 46 0.23 -17.80 3.20
N LYS A 47 -0.96 -18.41 3.19
CA LYS A 47 -1.98 -18.23 4.22
C LYS A 47 -1.97 -19.39 5.21
N GLY A 48 -2.18 -19.09 6.50
CA GLY A 48 -2.38 -20.10 7.54
C GLY A 48 -3.84 -20.57 7.60
N SER A 49 -4.79 -19.63 7.60
CA SER A 49 -6.22 -19.89 7.56
C SER A 49 -6.92 -19.21 6.37
N ARG A 50 -8.19 -19.59 6.12
CA ARG A 50 -9.04 -18.92 5.11
C ARG A 50 -9.30 -17.44 5.44
N ALA A 51 -9.46 -17.11 6.72
CA ALA A 51 -9.68 -15.74 7.18
C ALA A 51 -8.45 -14.86 6.89
N ASP A 52 -7.24 -15.35 7.14
CA ASP A 52 -6.00 -14.66 6.77
C ASP A 52 -5.90 -14.48 5.26
N GLY A 53 -6.40 -15.48 4.52
CA GLY A 53 -6.59 -15.45 3.06
C GLY A 53 -7.36 -14.22 2.60
N ILE A 54 -8.58 -14.08 3.13
CA ILE A 54 -9.49 -12.98 2.76
C ILE A 54 -8.90 -11.62 3.16
N GLN A 55 -8.34 -11.47 4.36
CA GLN A 55 -7.78 -10.19 4.80
C GLN A 55 -6.63 -9.70 3.91
N ASP A 56 -5.81 -10.60 3.38
CA ASP A 56 -4.77 -10.19 2.45
C ASP A 56 -5.33 -9.86 1.07
N LEU A 57 -6.43 -10.51 0.62
CA LEU A 57 -7.12 -10.09 -0.60
C LEU A 57 -7.71 -8.68 -0.46
N GLU A 58 -8.34 -8.37 0.67
CA GLU A 58 -8.83 -7.01 0.99
C GLU A 58 -7.70 -5.98 0.99
N LYS A 59 -6.52 -6.34 1.55
CA LYS A 59 -5.33 -5.47 1.47
C LYS A 59 -4.84 -5.31 0.03
N ALA A 60 -4.84 -6.38 -0.77
CA ALA A 60 -4.45 -6.28 -2.18
C ALA A 60 -5.39 -5.36 -2.96
N GLU A 61 -6.70 -5.50 -2.76
CA GLU A 61 -7.73 -4.63 -3.33
C GLU A 61 -7.50 -3.17 -2.95
N HIS A 62 -7.29 -2.89 -1.65
CA HIS A 62 -7.05 -1.54 -1.15
C HIS A 62 -5.88 -0.82 -1.83
N TYR A 63 -4.75 -1.53 -2.01
CA TYR A 63 -3.59 -0.99 -2.73
C TYR A 63 -3.84 -0.85 -4.24
N LEU A 64 -4.60 -1.77 -4.84
CA LEU A 64 -4.95 -1.73 -6.26
C LEU A 64 -5.87 -0.55 -6.57
N SER A 65 -6.90 -0.31 -5.76
CA SER A 65 -7.80 0.84 -5.91
C SER A 65 -7.04 2.16 -5.88
N LYS A 66 -6.08 2.31 -4.96
CA LYS A 66 -5.24 3.51 -4.90
C LYS A 66 -4.33 3.64 -6.12
N LEU A 67 -3.76 2.54 -6.61
CA LEU A 67 -2.94 2.57 -7.84
C LEU A 67 -3.75 3.04 -9.04
N ILE A 68 -4.97 2.53 -9.23
CA ILE A 68 -5.88 2.95 -10.30
C ILE A 68 -6.20 4.45 -10.18
N GLU A 69 -6.52 4.94 -8.97
CA GLU A 69 -6.76 6.36 -8.73
C GLU A 69 -5.59 7.24 -9.18
N VAL A 70 -4.36 6.85 -8.81
CA VAL A 70 -3.13 7.59 -9.14
C VAL A 70 -2.89 7.60 -10.66
N LEU A 71 -3.03 6.45 -11.33
CA LEU A 71 -2.83 6.34 -12.78
C LEU A 71 -3.87 7.16 -13.57
N ASN A 72 -5.14 7.13 -13.15
CA ASN A 72 -6.20 7.92 -13.81
C ASN A 72 -5.98 9.42 -13.65
N LYS A 73 -5.52 9.87 -12.47
CA LYS A 73 -5.15 11.27 -12.25
C LYS A 73 -4.04 11.72 -13.18
N GLU A 74 -3.03 10.88 -13.41
CA GLU A 74 -1.94 11.22 -14.30
C GLU A 74 -2.40 11.30 -15.77
N ALA A 75 -3.18 10.32 -16.22
CA ALA A 75 -3.74 10.32 -17.57
C ALA A 75 -4.62 11.56 -17.87
N THR A 76 -5.28 12.11 -16.85
CA THR A 76 -6.09 13.33 -17.00
C THR A 76 -5.22 14.58 -17.18
N LYS A 77 -4.02 14.64 -16.58
CA LYS A 77 -3.09 15.77 -16.73
C LYS A 77 -2.41 15.79 -18.10
N GLU A 78 -2.21 14.63 -18.72
CA GLU A 78 -1.58 14.53 -20.05
C GLU A 78 -2.54 14.94 -21.19
N GLY A 79 -3.85 15.04 -20.92
CA GLY A 79 -4.88 15.43 -21.89
C GLY A 79 -5.28 16.92 -21.83
N GLU A 80 -4.70 17.71 -20.93
CA GLU A 80 -4.85 19.18 -20.84
C GLU A 80 -3.66 19.88 -21.53
#